data_AF-A0A9E1XPJ3-F1
#
_entry.id   AF-A0A9E1XPJ3-F1
#
_cell.length_a   1.000
_cell.length_b   1.000
_cell.length_c   1.000
_cell.angle_alpha   90.00
_cell.angle_beta   90.00
_cell.angle_gamma   90.00
#
_symmetry.space_group_name_H-M   'P 1'
#
loop_
_entity.id
_entity.type
_entity.pdbx_description
1 polymer ?
#
loop_
_entity_poly.entity_id
_entity_poly.type
_entity_poly.pdbx_seq_one_letter_code
_entity_poly.pdbx_strand_id
1 'polypeptide(L)' 'YFMEFGLRIKQESPFDRTYVVSLANGWVGYIPTQEAFARKGGHETTTALWSKMRHDAGDQMASTALDLLQGLHAETQS' A
#
# COMPACT_ATOMS: atom_id res chain seq x y z
N TYR A 1 1.14 6.83 -1.76
CA TYR A 1 1.41 5.39 -1.68
C TYR A 1 2.52 5.07 -2.65
N PHE A 2 3.60 4.46 -2.19
CA PHE A 2 4.76 4.13 -3.04
C PHE A 2 4.45 2.96 -3.99
N MET A 3 5.18 2.91 -5.11
CA MET A 3 4.92 1.96 -6.20
C MET A 3 5.14 0.51 -5.75
N GLU A 4 6.15 0.29 -4.92
CA GLU A 4 6.59 -1.00 -4.40
C GLU A 4 5.43 -1.77 -3.77
N PHE A 5 4.59 -1.08 -2.99
CA PHE A 5 3.44 -1.71 -2.37
C PHE A 5 2.36 -2.11 -3.38
N GLY A 6 2.12 -1.28 -4.41
CA GLY A 6 1.19 -1.62 -5.48
C GLY A 6 1.67 -2.80 -6.33
N LEU A 7 2.99 -2.90 -6.55
CA LEU A 7 3.60 -4.06 -7.20
C LEU A 7 3.46 -5.33 -6.34
N ARG A 8 3.70 -5.21 -5.03
CA ARG A 8 3.50 -6.30 -4.07
C ARG A 8 2.09 -6.85 -4.12
N ILE A 9 1.07 -5.97 -4.03
CA ILE A 9 -0.34 -6.38 -4.12
C ILE A 9 -0.62 -7.12 -5.44
N LYS A 10 -0.10 -6.63 -6.56
CA LYS A 10 -0.30 -7.27 -7.87
C LYS A 10 0.35 -8.65 -7.97
N GLN A 11 1.54 -8.81 -7.38
CA GLN A 11 2.30 -10.06 -7.42
C GLN A 11 1.69 -11.14 -6.51
N GLU A 12 1.18 -10.74 -5.35
CA GLU A 12 0.66 -11.65 -4.33
C GLU A 12 -0.87 -11.87 -4.42
N SER A 13 -1.57 -11.14 -5.28
CA SER A 13 -3.01 -11.30 -5.47
C SER A 13 -3.35 -12.66 -6.08
N PRO A 14 -4.42 -13.34 -5.61
CA PRO A 14 -4.88 -14.60 -6.19
C PRO A 14 -5.63 -14.42 -7.53
N PHE A 15 -5.96 -13.18 -7.91
CA PHE A 15 -6.67 -12.90 -9.16
C PHE A 15 -5.71 -12.68 -10.33
N ASP A 16 -6.00 -13.31 -11.48
CA ASP A 16 -5.25 -13.13 -12.75
C ASP A 16 -5.05 -11.66 -13.13
N ARG A 17 -6.01 -10.80 -12.78
CA ARG A 17 -5.99 -9.37 -13.10
C ARG A 17 -6.26 -8.55 -11.86
N THR A 18 -5.22 -7.85 -11.39
CA THR A 18 -5.31 -6.98 -10.21
C THR A 18 -4.86 -5.57 -10.56
N TYR A 19 -5.75 -4.59 -10.34
CA TYR A 19 -5.48 -3.17 -10.56
C TYR A 19 -5.46 -2.43 -9.23
N VAL A 20 -4.35 -1.75 -8.96
CA VAL A 20 -4.20 -0.93 -7.75
C VAL A 20 -4.51 0.52 -8.13
N VAL A 21 -5.54 1.09 -7.51
CA VAL A 21 -5.99 2.47 -7.74
C VAL A 21 -5.67 3.31 -6.51
N SER A 22 -4.85 4.33 -6.68
CA SER A 22 -4.55 5.31 -5.64
C SER A 22 -5.50 6.51 -5.70
N LEU A 23 -5.56 7.30 -4.61
CA LEU A 23 -6.45 8.47 -4.51
C LEU A 23 -7.94 8.13 -4.69
N ALA A 24 -8.30 6.88 -4.39
CA ALA A 24 -9.68 6.46 -4.28
C ALA A 24 -10.18 6.73 -2.86
N ASN A 25 -11.40 7.23 -2.72
CA ASN A 25 -12.15 7.41 -1.46
C ASN A 25 -11.59 8.42 -0.44
N GLY A 26 -10.33 8.84 -0.56
CA GLY A 26 -9.73 9.82 0.33
C GLY A 26 -8.23 10.03 0.10
N TRP A 27 -7.65 10.90 0.92
CA TRP A 27 -6.22 11.22 0.88
C TRP A 27 -5.65 11.36 2.29
N VAL A 28 -4.58 10.60 2.56
CA VAL A 28 -3.87 10.59 3.85
C VAL A 28 -2.42 11.06 3.73
N GLY A 29 -2.01 11.52 2.54
CA GLY A 29 -0.63 11.89 2.24
C GLY A 29 0.18 10.79 1.54
N TYR A 30 1.50 11.01 1.48
CA TYR A 30 2.47 10.03 1.07
C TYR A 30 2.55 8.91 2.09
N ILE A 31 2.79 7.72 1.55
CA ILE A 31 3.00 6.49 2.31
C ILE A 31 4.27 5.88 1.70
N PRO A 32 5.45 6.26 2.21
CA PRO A 32 6.74 5.73 1.80
C PRO A 32 6.93 4.29 2.29
N THR A 33 7.94 3.61 1.77
CA THR A 33 8.45 2.37 2.37
C THR A 33 9.25 2.66 3.63
N GLN A 34 9.40 1.67 4.52
CA GLN A 34 10.25 1.82 5.71
C GLN A 34 11.70 2.14 5.34
N GLU A 35 12.21 1.52 4.27
CA GLU A 35 13.54 1.77 3.74
C GLU A 35 13.68 3.20 3.20
N ALA A 36 12.61 3.81 2.69
CA ALA A 36 12.64 5.19 2.22
C ALA A 36 12.88 6.16 3.38
N PHE A 37 12.32 5.91 4.57
CA PHE A 37 12.57 6.73 5.76
C PHE A 37 14.02 6.65 6.26
N ALA A 38 14.75 5.58 5.96
CA ALA A 38 16.17 5.46 6.31
C ALA A 38 17.07 6.35 5.44
N ARG A 39 16.58 6.84 4.30
CA ARG A 39 17.32 7.76 3.42
C ARG A 39 17.30 9.16 4.03
N LYS A 40 18.41 9.90 3.89
CA LYS A 40 18.48 11.28 4.35
C LYS A 40 17.68 12.20 3.40
N GLY A 41 16.66 12.87 3.95
CA GLY A 41 15.81 13.80 3.20
C GLY A 41 14.73 13.13 2.35
N GLY A 42 14.00 13.94 1.59
CA GLY A 42 12.86 13.52 0.76
C GLY A 42 11.57 14.24 1.18
N HIS A 43 10.82 14.76 0.21
CA HIS A 43 9.57 15.47 0.48
C HIS A 43 8.51 14.52 1.06
N GLU A 44 8.51 13.28 0.57
CA GLU A 44 7.58 12.21 0.90
C GLU A 44 7.87 11.58 2.26
N THR A 45 9.11 11.64 2.75
CA THR A 45 9.57 11.05 4.02
C THR A 45 9.73 12.07 5.14
N THR A 46 9.67 13.36 4.82
CA THR A 46 9.69 14.44 5.81
C THR A 46 8.34 14.56 6.51
N THR A 47 8.33 14.45 7.85
CA THR A 47 7.10 14.56 8.63
C THR A 47 6.41 15.91 8.41
N ALA A 48 5.20 15.87 7.85
CA ALA A 48 4.40 17.04 7.50
C ALA A 48 2.92 16.66 7.32
N LEU A 49 2.04 17.63 7.04
CA LEU A 49 0.61 17.38 6.82
C LEU A 49 0.35 16.36 5.69
N TRP A 50 1.22 16.33 4.68
CA TRP A 50 1.18 15.42 3.54
C TRP A 50 2.00 14.14 3.75
N SER A 51 2.67 13.96 4.89
CA SER A 51 3.41 12.74 5.22
C SER A 51 3.51 12.61 6.75
N LYS A 52 2.49 11.97 7.34
CA LYS A 52 2.27 11.94 8.80
C LYS A 52 1.94 10.57 9.36
N MET A 53 1.87 9.56 8.49
CA MET A 53 1.52 8.20 8.90
C MET A 53 2.73 7.49 9.49
N ARG A 54 2.49 6.44 10.28
CA ARG A 54 3.57 5.59 10.79
C ARG A 54 4.38 5.00 9.64
N HIS A 55 5.66 4.72 9.88
CA HIS A 55 6.56 4.19 8.84
C HIS A 55 6.11 2.82 8.31
N ASP A 56 5.38 2.05 9.12
CA ASP A 56 4.83 0.73 8.79
C ASP A 56 3.41 0.79 8.16
N ALA A 57 2.89 1.98 7.85
CA ALA A 57 1.54 2.14 7.33
C ALA A 57 1.38 1.51 5.94
N GLY A 58 2.39 1.62 5.08
CA GLY A 58 2.34 1.05 3.73
C GLY A 58 2.29 -0.48 3.73
N ASP A 59 3.06 -1.11 4.61
CA ASP A 59 3.05 -2.57 4.81
C ASP A 59 1.69 -3.06 5.32
N GLN A 60 1.13 -2.37 6.31
CA GLN A 60 -0.20 -2.68 6.83
C GLN A 60 -1.29 -2.56 5.76
N MET A 61 -1.22 -1.53 4.93
CA MET A 61 -2.16 -1.35 3.82
C MET A 61 -2.04 -2.49 2.80
N ALA A 62 -0.82 -2.87 2.43
CA ALA A 62 -0.59 -3.96 1.47
C ALA A 62 -1.06 -5.32 2.01
N SER A 63 -0.70 -5.67 3.25
CA SER A 63 -1.13 -6.93 3.87
C SER A 63 -2.65 -7.00 4.02
N THR A 64 -3.28 -5.94 4.52
CA THR A 64 -4.76 -5.89 4.64
C THR A 64 -5.44 -6.05 3.28
N ALA A 65 -4.91 -5.40 2.23
CA ALA A 65 -5.48 -5.54 0.89
C ALA A 65 -5.37 -6.98 0.37
N LEU A 66 -4.25 -7.66 0.63
CA LEU A 66 -4.04 -9.05 0.24
C LEU A 66 -4.96 -10.01 0.99
N ASP A 67 -5.14 -9.83 2.29
CA ASP A 67 -6.06 -10.63 3.11
C ASP A 67 -7.50 -10.54 2.56
N LEU A 68 -7.93 -9.32 2.20
CA LEU A 68 -9.25 -9.09 1.59
C LEU A 68 -9.38 -9.76 0.22
N LEU A 69 -8.35 -9.68 -0.63
CA LEU A 69 -8.36 -10.33 -1.95
C LEU A 69 -8.40 -11.85 -1.82
N GLN A 70 -7.68 -12.43 -0.86
CA GLN A 70 -7.70 -13.86 -0.57
C GLN A 70 -9.08 -14.32 -0.10
N GLY A 71 -9.71 -13.56 0.81
CA GLY A 71 -11.08 -13.83 1.25
C GLY A 71 -12.08 -13.84 0.08
N LEU A 72 -12.05 -12.79 -0.76
CA LEU A 72 -12.92 -12.68 -1.93
C LEU A 72 -12.70 -13.83 -2.95
N HIS A 73 -11.44 -14.23 -3.15
CA HIS A 73 -11.12 -15.33 -4.05
C HIS A 73 -11.67 -16.66 -3.53
N ALA A 74 -11.51 -16.93 -2.23
CA ALA A 74 -12.04 -18.14 -1.61
C ALA A 74 -13.59 -18.22 -1.71
N GLU A 75 -14.28 -17.10 -1.52
CA GLU A 75 -15.74 -17.02 -1.68
C GLU A 75 -16.18 -17.32 -3.12
N THR A 76 -15.39 -16.91 -4.11
CA THR A 76 -15.70 -17.13 -5.54
C THR A 76 -15.56 -18.61 -5.95
N GLN A 77 -14.89 -19.44 -5.15
CA GLN A 77 -14.69 -20.87 -5.40
C GLN A 77 -15.71 -21.78 -4.69
N SER A 78 -16.61 -21.21 -3.87
CA SER A 78 -17.71 -21.92 -3.20
C SER A 78 -19.00 -21.94 -4.02
#